data_AF-A0A7C0UT17-F1
#
_entry.id   AF-A0A7C0UT17-F1
#
_cell.length_a   1.000
_cell.length_b   1.000
_cell.length_c   1.000
_cell.angle_alpha   90.00
_cell.angle_beta   90.00
_cell.angle_gamma   90.00
#
_symmetry.space_group_name_H-M   'P 1'
#
loop_
_entity.id
_entity.type
_entity.pdbx_description
1 polymer ?
#
loop_
_entity_poly.entity_id
_entity_poly.type
_entity_poly.pdbx_seq_one_letter_code
_entity_poly.pdbx_strand_id
1 'polypeptide(L)'
;LLQDEFGEMYDGLEKVFKNPDILKKFKIPDEWKQALLKVVKRSFKEKVIELKAEVELYSLEGDGVNRIKKVLEELTKKGLIVKYITPPKYSVRLSTTDPKAGERKLEEVLEKTEKIAKKLNCFYSFKIGE
;
A
#
# COMPACT_ATOMS: atom_id res chain seq x y z
N LEU A 1 22.69 8.07 -25.91
CA LEU A 1 23.20 7.37 -24.71
C LEU A 1 22.14 6.44 -24.10
N LEU A 2 21.08 6.96 -23.49
CA LEU A 2 20.03 6.11 -22.90
C LEU A 2 19.17 5.40 -23.97
N GLN A 3 18.82 6.11 -25.05
CA GLN A 3 18.11 5.54 -26.19
C GLN A 3 18.95 4.48 -26.92
N ASP A 4 20.26 4.72 -27.08
CA ASP A 4 21.16 3.74 -27.71
C ASP A 4 21.35 2.46 -26.86
N GLU A 5 21.34 2.57 -25.52
CA GLU A 5 21.51 1.40 -24.63
C GLU A 5 20.20 0.62 -24.42
N PHE A 6 19.06 1.31 -24.43
CA PHE A 6 17.76 0.72 -24.07
C PHE A 6 16.72 0.72 -25.18
N GLY A 7 17.08 1.16 -26.39
CA GLY A 7 16.18 1.25 -27.55
C GLY A 7 15.28 2.49 -27.49
N GLU A 8 14.49 2.61 -26.43
CA GLU A 8 13.57 3.75 -26.23
C GLU A 8 14.01 4.65 -25.07
N MET A 9 13.80 5.95 -25.25
CA MET A 9 14.16 6.94 -24.23
C MET A 9 13.29 6.82 -22.96
N TYR A 10 12.02 6.44 -23.12
CA TYR A 10 11.11 6.23 -21.99
C TYR A 10 11.57 5.06 -21.11
N ASP A 11 11.94 3.92 -21.71
CA ASP A 11 12.44 2.74 -21.00
C ASP A 11 13.76 3.02 -20.26
N GLY A 12 14.66 3.80 -20.88
CA GLY A 12 15.90 4.23 -20.23
C GLY A 12 15.64 5.08 -18.99
N LEU A 13 14.68 6.00 -19.04
CA LEU A 13 14.30 6.84 -17.89
C LEU A 13 13.56 6.02 -16.81
N GLU A 14 12.72 5.06 -17.19
CA GLU A 14 12.05 4.15 -16.24
C GLU A 14 13.06 3.27 -15.49
N LYS A 15 14.10 2.79 -16.18
CA LYS A 15 15.19 2.02 -15.55
C LYS A 15 16.02 2.88 -14.61
N VAL A 16 16.32 4.13 -14.99
CA VAL A 16 17.00 5.10 -14.11
C VAL A 16 16.16 5.44 -12.89
N PHE A 17 14.82 5.51 -13.03
CA PHE A 17 13.91 5.68 -11.91
C PHE A 17 13.97 4.51 -10.93
N LYS A 18 13.93 3.27 -11.44
CA LYS A 18 14.00 2.03 -10.63
C LYS A 18 15.39 1.80 -10.03
N ASN A 19 16.45 2.15 -10.75
CA ASN A 19 17.83 1.95 -10.33
C ASN A 19 18.73 3.14 -10.74
N PRO A 20 18.93 4.12 -9.85
CA PRO A 20 19.76 5.30 -10.10
C PRO A 20 21.22 4.98 -10.47
N ASP A 21 21.74 3.83 -10.04
CA ASP A 21 23.13 3.41 -10.28
C ASP A 21 23.45 3.19 -11.76
N ILE A 22 22.44 3.03 -12.62
CA ILE A 22 22.63 2.95 -14.07
C ILE A 22 23.34 4.20 -14.60
N LEU A 23 23.08 5.38 -14.02
CA LEU A 23 23.73 6.63 -14.41
C LEU A 23 25.23 6.64 -14.12
N LYS A 24 25.74 5.81 -13.20
CA LYS A 24 27.17 5.71 -12.90
C LYS A 24 27.96 5.06 -14.04
N LYS A 25 27.31 4.24 -14.87
CA LYS A 25 27.93 3.60 -16.05
C LYS A 25 28.22 4.59 -17.17
N PHE A 26 27.49 5.71 -17.19
CA PHE A 26 27.67 6.76 -18.18
C PHE A 26 28.65 7.83 -17.69
N LYS A 27 29.55 8.27 -18.57
CA LYS A 27 30.47 9.39 -18.33
C LYS A 27 29.74 10.75 -18.40
N ILE A 28 28.81 10.97 -17.48
CA ILE A 28 28.04 12.23 -17.33
C ILE A 28 28.55 12.95 -16.08
N PRO A 29 28.68 14.30 -16.08
CA PRO A 29 28.98 15.03 -14.86
C PRO A 29 27.89 14.82 -13.80
N ASP A 30 28.28 14.82 -12.52
CA ASP A 30 27.37 14.51 -11.40
C ASP A 30 26.21 15.50 -11.27
N GLU A 31 26.43 16.77 -11.61
CA GLU A 31 25.38 17.81 -11.64
C GLU A 31 24.23 17.43 -12.59
N TRP A 32 24.57 16.90 -13.77
CA TRP A 32 23.60 16.45 -14.75
C TRP A 32 22.89 15.16 -14.32
N LYS A 33 23.59 14.25 -13.63
CA LYS A 33 22.97 13.04 -13.05
C LYS A 33 21.92 13.41 -12.00
N GLN A 34 22.23 14.37 -11.13
CA GLN A 34 21.29 14.84 -10.10
C GLN A 34 20.09 15.56 -10.71
N ALA A 35 20.32 16.43 -11.69
CA ALA A 35 19.24 17.11 -12.42
C ALA A 35 18.31 16.10 -13.11
N LEU A 36 18.89 15.09 -13.78
CA LEU A 36 18.14 14.04 -14.43
C LEU A 36 17.35 13.19 -13.42
N LEU A 37 17.95 12.78 -12.31
CA LEU A 37 17.25 12.05 -11.24
C LEU A 37 16.08 12.85 -10.67
N LYS A 38 16.23 14.17 -10.52
CA LYS A 38 15.16 15.05 -10.03
C LYS A 38 13.99 15.12 -11.02
N VAL A 39 14.28 15.23 -12.31
CA VAL A 39 13.26 15.21 -13.37
C VAL A 39 12.58 13.85 -13.45
N VAL A 40 13.36 12.76 -13.45
CA VAL A 40 12.85 11.39 -13.52
C VAL A 40 11.96 11.07 -12.31
N LYS A 41 12.39 11.40 -11.08
CA LYS A 41 11.54 11.20 -9.88
C LYS A 41 10.28 12.06 -9.87
N ARG A 42 10.29 13.20 -10.56
CA ARG A 42 9.11 14.08 -10.66
C ARG A 42 8.12 13.57 -11.72
N SER A 43 8.64 13.03 -12.82
CA SER A 43 7.86 12.57 -13.96
C SER A 43 7.36 11.14 -13.81
N PHE A 44 8.17 10.24 -13.24
CA PHE A 44 7.79 8.86 -12.96
C PHE A 44 7.27 8.76 -11.52
N LYS A 45 5.99 8.44 -11.38
CA LYS A 45 5.41 8.03 -10.09
C LYS A 45 5.39 6.51 -10.06
N GLU A 46 5.78 5.90 -8.95
CA GLU A 46 5.51 4.48 -8.73
C GLU A 46 4.01 4.24 -8.92
N LYS A 47 3.65 3.24 -9.72
CA LYS A 47 2.26 2.80 -9.88
C LYS A 47 1.83 2.18 -8.56
N VAL A 48 1.29 3.00 -7.67
CA VAL A 48 0.68 2.55 -6.42
C VAL A 48 -0.74 2.10 -6.73
N ILE A 49 -1.01 0.83 -6.49
CA ILE A 49 -2.32 0.21 -6.60
C ILE A 49 -2.94 0.19 -5.21
N GLU A 50 -4.23 0.49 -5.12
CA GLU A 50 -4.98 0.48 -3.87
C GLU A 50 -5.84 -0.79 -3.81
N LEU A 51 -5.45 -1.73 -2.96
CA LEU A 51 -6.23 -2.92 -2.65
C LEU A 51 -7.32 -2.58 -1.64
N LYS A 52 -8.51 -3.15 -1.80
CA LYS A 52 -9.69 -2.83 -0.98
C LYS A 52 -10.26 -4.08 -0.33
N ALA A 53 -10.68 -3.96 0.91
CA ALA A 53 -11.46 -4.95 1.63
C ALA A 53 -12.62 -4.28 2.37
N GLU A 54 -13.72 -4.99 2.50
CA GLU A 54 -14.84 -4.65 3.39
C GLU A 54 -14.71 -5.48 4.67
N VAL A 55 -14.79 -4.81 5.82
CA VAL A 55 -14.80 -5.42 7.14
C VAL A 55 -16.13 -5.16 7.79
N GLU A 56 -16.81 -6.20 8.22
CA GLU A 56 -18.02 -6.12 9.03
C GLU A 56 -17.64 -6.35 10.49
N LEU A 57 -17.92 -5.38 11.36
CA LEU A 57 -17.51 -5.36 12.75
C LEU A 57 -18.59 -4.74 13.64
N TYR A 58 -19.08 -5.52 14.61
CA TYR A 58 -20.02 -5.05 15.63
C TYR A 58 -19.82 -5.76 16.97
N SER A 59 -20.38 -5.17 18.03
CA SER A 59 -20.36 -5.74 19.38
C SER A 59 -21.71 -5.48 20.04
N LEU A 60 -22.20 -6.46 20.81
CA LEU A 60 -23.45 -6.37 21.57
C LEU A 60 -23.20 -5.99 23.04
N GLU A 61 -21.96 -5.69 23.37
CA GLU A 61 -21.50 -5.43 24.73
C GLU A 61 -21.72 -3.97 25.11
N GLY A 62 -21.90 -3.67 26.40
CA GLY A 62 -22.12 -2.31 26.90
C GLY A 62 -20.99 -1.32 26.55
N ASP A 63 -19.75 -1.82 26.38
CA ASP A 63 -18.58 -1.05 25.96
C ASP A 63 -18.19 -1.30 24.48
N GLY A 64 -19.13 -1.76 23.65
CA GLY A 64 -18.89 -2.19 22.27
C GLY A 64 -18.17 -1.16 21.40
N VAL A 65 -18.47 0.15 21.55
CA VAL A 65 -17.79 1.23 20.81
C VAL A 65 -16.28 1.26 21.08
N ASN A 66 -15.87 1.07 22.34
CA ASN A 66 -14.45 1.06 22.71
C ASN A 66 -13.74 -0.18 22.15
N ARG A 67 -14.43 -1.33 22.12
CA ARG A 67 -13.88 -2.57 21.56
C ARG A 67 -13.72 -2.48 20.06
N ILE A 68 -14.72 -1.95 19.35
CA ILE A 68 -14.65 -1.70 17.90
C ILE A 68 -13.48 -0.77 17.58
N LYS A 69 -13.31 0.33 18.31
CA LYS A 69 -12.17 1.24 18.12
C LYS A 69 -10.83 0.53 18.26
N LYS A 70 -10.63 -0.28 19.31
CA LYS A 70 -9.40 -1.07 19.50
C LYS A 70 -9.10 -1.98 18.30
N VAL A 71 -10.11 -2.63 17.74
CA VAL A 71 -9.93 -3.50 16.56
C VAL A 71 -9.53 -2.68 15.32
N LEU A 72 -10.19 -1.54 15.08
CA LEU A 72 -9.87 -0.67 13.93
C LEU A 72 -8.50 0.01 14.07
N GLU A 73 -8.07 0.31 15.29
CA GLU A 73 -6.73 0.84 15.59
C GLU A 73 -5.64 -0.17 15.21
N GLU A 74 -5.86 -1.47 15.42
CA GLU A 74 -4.89 -2.52 15.03
C GLU A 74 -4.69 -2.59 13.51
N LEU A 75 -5.76 -2.39 12.73
CA LEU A 75 -5.66 -2.28 11.27
C LEU A 75 -4.84 -1.04 10.87
N THR A 76 -5.10 0.08 11.51
CA THR A 76 -4.43 1.36 11.23
C THR A 76 -2.94 1.31 11.56
N LYS A 77 -2.57 0.70 12.70
CA LYS A 77 -1.17 0.48 13.10
C LYS A 77 -0.38 -0.36 12.11
N LYS A 78 -1.05 -1.26 11.40
CA LYS A 78 -0.45 -2.12 10.36
C LYS A 78 -0.35 -1.43 8.99
N GLY A 79 -0.68 -0.14 8.93
CA GLY A 79 -0.56 0.69 7.74
C GLY A 79 -1.74 0.60 6.79
N LEU A 80 -2.89 0.09 7.26
CA LEU A 80 -4.11 0.05 6.45
C LEU A 80 -4.93 1.31 6.71
N ILE A 81 -5.57 1.82 5.66
CA ILE A 81 -6.45 2.98 5.74
C ILE A 81 -7.87 2.49 5.99
N VAL A 82 -8.38 2.76 7.19
CA VAL A 82 -9.76 2.42 7.56
C VAL A 82 -10.68 3.63 7.31
N LYS A 83 -11.79 3.42 6.59
CA LYS A 83 -12.88 4.38 6.45
C LYS A 83 -14.20 3.75 6.86
N TYR A 84 -14.98 4.48 7.62
CA TYR A 84 -16.35 4.10 7.93
C TYR A 84 -17.25 4.26 6.70
N ILE A 85 -18.05 3.23 6.39
CA ILE A 85 -19.05 3.28 5.30
C ILE A 85 -20.44 3.48 5.93
N THR A 86 -20.91 2.45 6.63
CA THR A 86 -22.21 2.37 7.30
C THR A 86 -22.09 1.33 8.40
N PRO A 87 -22.84 1.34 9.51
CA PRO A 87 -22.79 0.25 10.46
C PRO A 87 -23.41 -1.02 9.82
N PRO A 88 -22.86 -2.22 10.06
CA PRO A 88 -21.60 -2.54 10.76
C PRO A 88 -20.36 -2.64 9.85
N LYS A 89 -20.36 -2.01 8.68
CA LYS A 89 -19.36 -2.12 7.60
C LYS A 89 -18.31 -0.99 7.55
N TYR A 90 -17.06 -1.38 7.32
CA TYR A 90 -15.89 -0.53 7.23
C TYR A 90 -15.09 -0.85 5.96
N SER A 91 -14.64 0.16 5.23
CA SER A 91 -13.69 0.02 4.13
C SER A 91 -12.27 0.01 4.67
N VAL A 92 -11.49 -1.00 4.32
CA VAL A 92 -10.07 -1.10 4.66
C VAL A 92 -9.27 -1.12 3.36
N ARG A 93 -8.26 -0.27 3.26
CA ARG A 93 -7.46 -0.12 2.03
C ARG A 93 -5.97 -0.21 2.28
N LEU A 94 -5.26 -0.82 1.34
CA LEU A 94 -3.80 -0.95 1.36
C LEU A 94 -3.21 -0.43 0.05
N SER A 95 -2.34 0.57 0.14
CA SER A 95 -1.56 1.05 -1.00
C SER A 95 -0.30 0.19 -1.16
N THR A 96 -0.12 -0.41 -2.33
CA THR A 96 1.02 -1.29 -2.63
C THR A 96 1.54 -1.04 -4.06
N THR A 97 2.82 -1.30 -4.30
CA THR A 97 3.41 -1.32 -5.64
C THR A 97 3.52 -2.73 -6.21
N ASP A 98 3.36 -3.74 -5.34
CA ASP A 98 3.26 -5.16 -5.70
C ASP A 98 1.88 -5.69 -5.29
N PRO A 99 0.97 -5.95 -6.26
CA PRO A 99 -0.38 -6.45 -5.98
C PRO A 99 -0.38 -7.79 -5.23
N LYS A 100 0.45 -8.75 -5.66
CA LYS A 100 0.47 -10.10 -5.09
C LYS A 100 1.00 -10.09 -3.66
N ALA A 101 2.07 -9.34 -3.42
CA ALA A 101 2.59 -9.17 -2.07
C ALA A 101 1.64 -8.36 -1.18
N GLY A 102 0.96 -7.37 -1.76
CA GLY A 102 -0.03 -6.55 -1.07
C GLY A 102 -1.27 -7.35 -0.65
N GLU A 103 -1.81 -8.21 -1.52
CA GLU A 103 -2.96 -9.08 -1.22
C GLU A 103 -2.66 -10.00 -0.06
N ARG A 104 -1.51 -10.69 -0.09
CA ARG A 104 -1.05 -11.55 1.02
C ARG A 104 -0.93 -10.78 2.32
N LYS A 105 -0.35 -9.58 2.28
CA LYS A 105 -0.23 -8.71 3.47
C LYS A 105 -1.59 -8.28 3.97
N LEU A 106 -2.51 -7.88 3.09
CA LEU A 106 -3.86 -7.46 3.45
C LEU A 106 -4.61 -8.61 4.14
N GLU A 107 -4.60 -9.79 3.54
CA GLU A 107 -5.22 -11.00 4.09
C GLU A 107 -4.65 -11.35 5.47
N GLU A 108 -3.33 -11.44 5.61
CA GLU A 108 -2.67 -11.76 6.89
C GLU A 108 -3.05 -10.76 8.00
N VAL A 109 -3.14 -9.47 7.65
CA VAL A 109 -3.52 -8.42 8.59
C VAL A 109 -4.98 -8.58 9.02
N LEU A 110 -5.89 -8.86 8.09
CA LEU A 110 -7.31 -9.04 8.36
C LEU A 110 -7.56 -10.29 9.23
N GLU A 111 -6.91 -11.41 8.94
CA GLU A 111 -7.00 -12.64 9.74
C GLU A 111 -6.47 -12.46 11.17
N LYS A 112 -5.33 -11.77 11.32
CA LYS A 112 -4.78 -11.45 12.65
C LYS A 112 -5.75 -10.57 13.44
N THR A 113 -6.42 -9.63 12.76
CA THR A 113 -7.38 -8.71 13.38
C THR A 113 -8.65 -9.44 13.80
N GLU A 114 -9.13 -10.41 13.02
CA GLU A 114 -10.26 -11.27 13.40
C GLU A 114 -10.01 -11.99 14.73
N LYS A 115 -8.80 -12.52 14.93
CA LYS A 115 -8.41 -13.18 16.19
C LYS A 115 -8.45 -12.21 17.38
N ILE A 116 -8.09 -10.94 17.17
CA ILE A 116 -8.16 -9.89 18.21
C ILE A 116 -9.62 -9.52 18.48
N ALA A 117 -10.43 -9.34 17.44
CA ALA A 117 -11.85 -9.03 17.57
C ALA A 117 -12.61 -10.11 18.35
N LYS A 118 -12.33 -11.40 18.06
CA LYS A 118 -12.88 -12.54 18.81
C LYS A 118 -12.52 -12.49 20.29
N LYS A 119 -11.26 -12.15 20.63
CA LYS A 119 -10.82 -11.98 22.03
C LYS A 119 -11.51 -10.82 22.76
N LEU A 120 -11.97 -9.81 22.01
CA LEU A 120 -12.71 -8.67 22.54
C LEU A 120 -14.23 -8.90 22.53
N ASN A 121 -14.71 -10.11 22.21
CA ASN A 121 -16.14 -10.41 22.01
C ASN A 121 -16.82 -9.46 21.00
N CYS A 122 -16.12 -9.17 19.89
CA CYS A 122 -16.70 -8.51 18.73
C CYS A 122 -16.93 -9.54 17.62
N PHE A 123 -18.04 -9.40 16.91
CA PHE A 123 -18.25 -10.09 15.65
C PHE A 123 -17.40 -9.41 14.58
N TYR A 124 -16.67 -10.21 13.81
CA TYR A 124 -15.79 -9.73 12.76
C TYR A 124 -15.89 -10.66 11.55
N SER A 125 -16.09 -10.08 10.37
CA SER A 125 -16.03 -10.76 9.08
C SER A 125 -15.38 -9.83 8.07
N PHE A 126 -14.75 -10.36 7.03
CA PHE A 126 -14.14 -9.55 6.00
C PHE A 126 -14.32 -10.17 4.61
N LYS A 127 -14.33 -9.31 3.60
CA LYS A 127 -14.34 -9.68 2.18
C LYS A 127 -13.31 -8.83 1.47
N ILE A 128 -12.34 -9.46 0.82
CA ILE A 128 -11.38 -8.78 -0.05
C ILE A 128 -12.11 -8.52 -1.37
N GLY A 129 -12.06 -7.28 -1.87
CA GLY A 129 -12.61 -6.94 -3.17
C GLY A 129 -11.71 -7.47 -4.29
N GLU A 130 -12.32 -8.02 -5.34
CA GLU A 130 -11.65 -8.29 -6.62
C GLU A 130 -11.13 -7.01 -7.29
#